data_AF-A0A7L1Y1X8-F1
#
_entry.id   AF-A0A7L1Y1X8-F1
#
_cell.length_a   1.000
_cell.length_b   1.000
_cell.length_c   1.000
_cell.angle_alpha   90.00
_cell.angle_beta   90.00
_cell.angle_gamma   90.00
#
_symmetry.space_group_name_H-M   'P 1'
#
loop_
_entity.id
_entity.type
_entity.pdbx_description
1 polymer ?
#
loop_
_entity_poly.entity_id
_entity_poly.type
_entity_poly.pdbx_seq_one_letter_code
_entity_poly.pdbx_strand_id
1 'polypeptide(L)'
;QVRSPLSDSILGEQTLVVSEDKVAVTELRAQVVAGLSLSLRPHPGHPALLTATALGTPTLRALKQEATLSVWLSFSDRTLAPLELYGWHDVALTVTSLDRSVATVGGSPGVPAAHPWVVAEGPGRGALLELALHPPEPCRRVRQRVAALATGSAWL
;
A
#
# COMPACT_ATOMS: atom_id res chain seq x y z
N GLN A 1 9.02 0.71 24.71
CA GLN A 1 9.69 -0.13 25.73
C GLN A 1 9.28 -1.58 25.49
N VAL A 2 10.22 -2.52 25.52
CA VAL A 2 9.99 -3.97 25.44
C VAL A 2 10.28 -4.55 26.82
N ARG A 3 9.35 -5.33 27.37
CA ARG A 3 9.45 -5.93 28.71
C ARG A 3 9.48 -7.45 28.61
N SER A 4 10.24 -8.07 29.52
CA SER A 4 10.22 -9.52 29.71
C SER A 4 8.90 -9.95 30.33
N PRO A 5 8.16 -10.91 29.73
CA PRO A 5 6.92 -11.42 30.30
C PRO A 5 7.14 -12.28 31.56
N LEU A 6 8.39 -12.67 31.85
CA LEU A 6 8.73 -13.55 32.98
C LEU A 6 9.26 -12.77 34.20
N SER A 7 9.93 -11.65 33.97
CA SER A 7 10.67 -10.90 35.00
C SER A 7 10.27 -9.43 35.11
N ASP A 8 9.39 -8.95 34.22
CA ASP A 8 9.00 -7.53 34.09
C ASP A 8 10.19 -6.55 33.90
N SER A 9 11.37 -7.09 33.57
CA SER A 9 12.57 -6.32 33.29
C SER A 9 12.50 -5.69 31.90
N ILE A 10 13.04 -4.48 31.75
CA ILE A 10 13.13 -3.77 30.46
C ILE A 10 14.22 -4.44 29.62
N LEU A 11 13.83 -5.04 28.50
CA LEU A 11 14.75 -5.67 27.54
C LEU A 11 15.22 -4.69 26.47
N GLY A 12 14.48 -3.61 26.25
CA GLY A 12 14.83 -2.55 25.32
C GLY A 12 13.97 -1.32 25.50
N GLU A 13 14.58 -0.16 25.43
CA GLU A 13 13.90 1.13 25.47
C GLU A 13 14.40 1.99 24.31
N GLN A 14 13.45 2.60 23.60
CA GLN A 14 13.75 3.52 22.52
C GLN A 14 12.91 4.78 22.75
N THR A 15 13.59 5.91 22.89
CA THR A 15 12.95 7.22 22.96
C THR A 15 12.52 7.64 21.56
N LEU A 16 11.24 7.96 21.39
CA LEU A 16 10.69 8.54 20.16
C LEU A 16 10.56 10.04 20.34
N VAL A 17 11.11 10.82 19.43
CA VAL A 17 10.96 12.28 19.39
C VAL A 17 10.27 12.65 18.08
N VAL A 18 9.27 13.52 18.15
CA VAL A 18 8.58 14.05 16.97
C VAL A 18 9.22 15.38 16.62
N SER A 19 9.80 15.51 15.42
CA SER A 19 10.33 16.80 14.95
C SER A 19 9.19 17.78 14.67
N GLU A 20 9.46 19.07 14.78
CA GLU A 20 8.55 20.12 14.30
C GLU A 20 8.58 20.25 12.77
N ASP A 21 9.59 19.65 12.11
CA ASP A 21 9.73 19.65 10.66
C ASP A 21 8.57 18.90 10.02
N LYS A 22 7.71 19.63 9.33
CA LYS A 22 6.58 19.07 8.59
C LYS A 22 7.05 18.56 7.24
N VAL A 23 6.69 17.32 6.93
CA VAL A 23 6.92 16.71 5.62
C VAL A 23 5.59 16.54 4.89
N ALA A 24 5.60 16.74 3.58
CA ALA A 24 4.44 16.58 2.73
C ALA A 24 4.54 15.28 1.93
N VAL A 25 3.40 14.66 1.63
CA VAL A 25 3.34 13.57 0.65
C VAL A 25 3.57 14.17 -0.74
N THR A 26 4.52 13.62 -1.48
CA THR A 26 4.93 14.11 -2.81
C THR A 26 4.48 13.20 -3.95
N GLU A 27 4.41 11.89 -3.71
CA GLU A 27 4.10 10.89 -4.73
C GLU A 27 3.44 9.66 -4.08
N LEU A 28 2.59 8.97 -4.84
CA LEU A 28 2.12 7.62 -4.50
C LEU A 28 2.87 6.57 -5.33
N ARG A 29 3.43 5.57 -4.68
CA ARG A 29 4.03 4.41 -5.34
C ARG A 29 3.14 3.20 -5.12
N ALA A 30 2.66 2.60 -6.18
CA ALA A 30 1.72 1.49 -6.08
C ALA A 30 2.15 0.30 -6.91
N GLN A 31 1.89 -0.89 -6.36
CA GLN A 31 2.19 -2.16 -7.00
C GLN A 31 0.97 -3.09 -6.86
N VAL A 32 0.56 -3.66 -7.98
CA VAL A 32 -0.44 -4.73 -8.01
C VAL A 32 0.17 -5.99 -7.39
N VAL A 33 -0.60 -6.68 -6.57
CA VAL A 33 -0.23 -7.96 -5.95
C VAL A 33 -1.33 -8.97 -6.27
N ALA A 34 -1.09 -9.77 -7.31
CA ALA A 34 -2.00 -10.79 -7.83
C ALA A 34 -1.81 -12.16 -7.16
N GLY A 35 -0.76 -12.35 -6.36
CA GLY A 35 -0.49 -13.57 -5.64
C GLY A 35 0.73 -13.49 -4.74
N LEU A 36 0.92 -14.52 -3.92
CA LEU A 36 2.08 -14.68 -3.03
C LEU A 36 2.70 -16.05 -3.28
N SER A 37 4.02 -16.12 -3.33
CA SER A 37 4.78 -17.37 -3.33
C SER A 37 5.69 -17.42 -2.11
N LEU A 38 5.72 -18.57 -1.42
CA LEU A 38 6.59 -18.80 -0.28
C LEU A 38 7.66 -19.85 -0.64
N SER A 39 8.92 -19.55 -0.37
CA SER A 39 10.02 -20.51 -0.47
C SER A 39 10.72 -20.67 0.87
N LEU A 40 10.98 -21.90 1.27
CA LEU A 40 11.73 -22.24 2.48
C LEU A 40 13.11 -22.76 2.07
N ARG A 41 14.18 -22.20 2.64
CA ARG A 41 15.56 -22.64 2.39
C ARG A 41 16.24 -22.96 3.73
N PRO A 42 16.80 -24.17 3.91
CA PRO A 42 17.59 -24.47 5.09
C PRO A 42 18.88 -23.66 5.08
N HIS A 43 19.32 -23.23 6.26
CA HIS A 43 20.58 -22.54 6.40
C HIS A 43 21.75 -23.52 6.22
N PRO A 44 22.75 -23.23 5.36
CA PRO A 44 23.80 -24.19 5.00
C PRO A 44 24.61 -24.72 6.20
N GLY A 45 24.86 -23.88 7.22
CA GLY A 45 25.55 -24.30 8.46
C GLY A 45 24.66 -24.86 9.58
N HIS A 46 23.34 -24.71 9.51
CA HIS A 46 22.43 -25.09 10.59
C HIS A 46 21.11 -25.65 10.01
N PRO A 47 21.00 -26.97 9.80
CA PRO A 47 19.84 -27.60 9.16
C PRO A 47 18.50 -27.36 9.88
N ALA A 48 18.55 -27.07 11.19
CA ALA A 48 17.38 -26.73 11.99
C ALA A 48 16.89 -25.28 11.79
N LEU A 49 17.68 -24.42 11.14
CA LEU A 49 17.29 -23.04 10.83
C LEU A 49 16.77 -22.96 9.40
N LEU A 50 15.53 -22.49 9.26
CA LEU A 50 14.87 -22.29 7.97
C LEU A 50 14.70 -20.80 7.71
N THR A 51 15.08 -20.36 6.51
CA THR A 51 14.74 -19.04 5.99
C THR A 51 13.48 -19.14 5.14
N ALA A 52 12.44 -18.42 5.55
CA ALA A 52 11.21 -18.29 4.79
C ALA A 52 11.24 -16.98 3.98
N THR A 53 11.07 -17.08 2.66
CA THR A 53 11.00 -15.92 1.75
C THR A 53 9.64 -15.90 1.08
N ALA A 54 8.86 -14.85 1.35
CA ALA A 54 7.60 -14.58 0.67
C ALA A 54 7.82 -13.53 -0.43
N LEU A 55 7.27 -13.78 -1.63
CA LEU A 55 7.34 -12.86 -2.77
C LEU A 55 5.94 -12.60 -3.31
N GLY A 56 5.63 -11.33 -3.58
CA GLY A 56 4.41 -10.93 -4.28
C GLY A 56 4.57 -11.00 -5.80
N THR A 57 3.57 -11.51 -6.49
CA THR A 57 3.53 -11.55 -7.96
C THR A 57 2.66 -10.40 -8.49
N PRO A 58 3.15 -9.56 -9.41
CA PRO A 58 2.40 -8.38 -9.86
C PRO A 58 1.42 -8.65 -11.01
N THR A 59 1.55 -9.80 -11.68
CA THR A 59 0.86 -10.05 -12.95
C THR A 59 -0.41 -10.87 -12.74
N LEU A 60 -1.54 -10.33 -13.20
CA LEU A 60 -2.79 -11.05 -13.38
C LEU A 60 -2.68 -11.96 -14.60
N ARG A 61 -2.95 -13.25 -14.44
CA ARG A 61 -2.76 -14.28 -15.49
C ARG A 61 -4.06 -14.89 -16.00
N ALA A 62 -5.16 -14.73 -15.27
CA ALA A 62 -6.45 -15.28 -15.63
C ALA A 62 -7.52 -14.19 -15.77
N LEU A 63 -8.47 -14.43 -16.68
CA LEU A 63 -9.66 -13.60 -16.80
C LEU A 63 -10.45 -13.62 -15.48
N LYS A 64 -10.94 -12.45 -15.06
CA LYS A 64 -11.61 -12.22 -13.78
C LYS A 64 -10.74 -12.52 -12.54
N GLN A 65 -9.43 -12.67 -12.69
CA GLN A 65 -8.56 -12.77 -11.52
C GLN A 65 -8.55 -11.43 -10.78
N GLU A 66 -8.72 -11.51 -9.45
CA GLU A 66 -8.63 -10.37 -8.55
C GLU A 66 -7.20 -10.24 -8.00
N ALA A 67 -6.75 -9.01 -7.83
CA ALA A 67 -5.51 -8.63 -7.18
C ALA A 67 -5.75 -7.47 -6.21
N THR A 68 -4.86 -7.32 -5.24
CA THR A 68 -4.84 -6.16 -4.35
C THR A 68 -3.77 -5.15 -4.79
N LEU A 69 -3.76 -3.98 -4.17
CA LEU A 69 -2.77 -2.93 -4.39
C LEU A 69 -1.98 -2.67 -3.10
N SER A 70 -0.66 -2.80 -3.18
CA SER A 70 0.25 -2.24 -2.17
C SER A 70 0.55 -0.80 -2.53
N VAL A 71 0.26 0.14 -1.62
CA VAL A 71 0.42 1.59 -1.87
C VAL A 71 1.36 2.17 -0.83
N TRP A 72 2.33 2.95 -1.28
CA TRP A 72 3.36 3.59 -0.46
C TRP A 72 3.32 5.10 -0.67
N LEU A 73 3.39 5.83 0.44
CA LEU A 73 3.51 7.27 0.47
C LEU A 73 4.99 7.66 0.39
N SER A 74 5.34 8.48 -0.59
CA SER A 74 6.65 9.15 -0.66
C SER A 74 6.54 10.53 -0.05
N PHE A 75 7.47 10.87 0.82
CA PHE A 75 7.51 12.15 1.51
C PHE A 75 8.62 13.06 0.98
N SER A 76 8.50 14.36 1.25
CA SER A 76 9.47 15.38 0.84
C SER A 76 10.86 15.20 1.46
N ASP A 77 10.96 14.51 2.59
CA ASP A 77 12.22 14.12 3.25
C ASP A 77 12.83 12.83 2.67
N ARG A 78 12.24 12.29 1.60
CA ARG A 78 12.63 11.06 0.90
C ARG A 78 12.35 9.78 1.70
N THR A 79 11.59 9.86 2.78
CA THR A 79 11.09 8.66 3.46
C THR A 79 9.94 8.03 2.69
N LEU A 80 9.73 6.72 2.93
CA LEU A 80 8.65 5.93 2.36
C LEU A 80 7.91 5.22 3.48
N ALA A 81 6.59 5.27 3.45
CA ALA A 81 5.76 4.54 4.40
C ALA A 81 4.63 3.80 3.67
N PRO A 82 4.35 2.53 4.03
CA PRO A 82 3.17 1.82 3.53
C PRO A 82 1.90 2.55 3.98
N LEU A 83 0.92 2.64 3.10
CA LEU A 83 -0.36 3.28 3.40
C LEU A 83 -1.11 2.57 4.54
N GLU A 84 -0.88 1.27 4.68
CA GLU A 84 -1.44 0.40 5.73
C GLU A 84 -1.12 0.91 7.14
N LEU A 85 -0.02 1.65 7.34
CA LEU A 85 0.32 2.23 8.65
C LEU A 85 -0.63 3.35 9.07
N TYR A 86 -1.29 4.00 8.12
CA TYR A 86 -2.21 5.12 8.37
C TYR A 86 -3.68 4.69 8.38
N GLY A 87 -3.97 3.46 7.95
CA GLY A 87 -5.31 2.92 7.85
C GLY A 87 -6.08 3.40 6.62
N TRP A 88 -6.67 2.46 5.88
CA TRP A 88 -7.41 2.75 4.63
C TRP A 88 -8.68 3.59 4.83
N HIS A 89 -9.18 3.69 6.07
CA HIS A 89 -10.41 4.40 6.43
C HIS A 89 -10.19 5.92 6.55
N ASP A 90 -8.99 6.32 6.96
CA ASP A 90 -8.65 7.72 7.25
C ASP A 90 -8.04 8.42 6.04
N VAL A 91 -7.85 7.66 4.95
CA VAL A 91 -7.22 8.11 3.71
C VAL A 91 -8.27 8.19 2.61
N ALA A 92 -8.44 9.38 2.02
CA ALA A 92 -9.27 9.55 0.82
C ALA A 92 -8.47 9.20 -0.44
N LEU A 93 -8.19 7.90 -0.64
CA LEU A 93 -7.53 7.39 -1.85
C LEU A 93 -8.56 7.07 -2.94
N THR A 94 -8.29 7.53 -4.16
CA THR A 94 -9.04 7.15 -5.35
C THR A 94 -8.13 6.34 -6.27
N VAL A 95 -8.63 5.22 -6.78
CA VAL A 95 -7.97 4.38 -7.78
C VAL A 95 -8.88 4.28 -8.99
N THR A 96 -8.34 4.54 -10.17
CA THR A 96 -9.09 4.52 -11.43
C THR A 96 -8.34 3.70 -12.48
N SER A 97 -9.08 3.00 -13.33
CA SER A 97 -8.52 2.30 -14.49
C SER A 97 -8.61 3.18 -15.73
N LEU A 98 -7.49 3.30 -16.44
CA LEU A 98 -7.35 3.99 -17.72
C LEU A 98 -7.89 3.15 -18.89
N ASP A 99 -7.94 1.83 -18.75
CA ASP A 99 -8.51 0.92 -19.74
C ASP A 99 -9.34 -0.18 -19.05
N ARG A 100 -10.66 0.06 -19.02
CA ARG A 100 -11.62 -0.88 -18.41
C ARG A 100 -11.79 -2.17 -19.20
N SER A 101 -11.32 -2.23 -20.44
CA SER A 101 -11.31 -3.49 -21.20
C SER A 101 -10.18 -4.42 -20.77
N VAL A 102 -9.13 -3.87 -20.14
CA VAL A 102 -8.00 -4.64 -19.59
C VAL A 102 -8.21 -4.95 -18.12
N ALA A 103 -8.59 -3.94 -17.32
CA ALA A 103 -8.79 -4.13 -15.89
C ALA A 103 -9.84 -3.18 -15.32
N THR A 104 -10.64 -3.67 -14.39
CA THR A 104 -11.55 -2.86 -13.58
C THR A 104 -11.01 -2.72 -12.17
N VAL A 105 -11.38 -1.63 -11.52
CA VAL A 105 -11.02 -1.35 -10.12
C VAL A 105 -12.27 -1.27 -9.29
N GLY A 106 -12.20 -1.81 -8.08
CA GLY A 106 -13.27 -1.80 -7.11
C GLY A 106 -12.77 -1.46 -5.71
N GLY A 107 -13.73 -1.28 -4.80
CA GLY A 107 -13.55 -0.57 -3.54
C GLY A 107 -14.51 0.61 -3.53
N SER A 108 -15.57 0.52 -2.72
CA SER A 108 -16.72 1.41 -2.86
C SER A 108 -16.43 2.83 -2.34
N PRO A 109 -16.66 3.90 -3.11
CA PRO A 109 -16.76 5.24 -2.57
C PRO A 109 -17.99 5.30 -1.65
N GLY A 110 -17.77 5.19 -0.34
CA GLY A 110 -18.84 5.25 0.68
C GLY A 110 -18.92 4.06 1.63
N VAL A 111 -18.08 3.03 1.44
CA VAL A 111 -17.92 1.97 2.45
C VAL A 111 -16.58 2.18 3.17
N PRO A 112 -16.60 2.65 4.43
CA PRO A 112 -15.42 2.58 5.29
C PRO A 112 -14.97 1.12 5.33
N ALA A 113 -13.68 0.86 5.06
CA ALA A 113 -12.98 -0.44 5.12
C ALA A 113 -12.79 -1.25 3.82
N ALA A 114 -13.17 -0.76 2.64
CA ALA A 114 -12.86 -1.50 1.40
C ALA A 114 -11.47 -1.13 0.86
N HIS A 115 -10.47 -1.99 1.07
CA HIS A 115 -9.17 -1.88 0.38
C HIS A 115 -9.40 -1.94 -1.15
N PRO A 116 -8.68 -1.13 -1.94
CA PRO A 116 -8.86 -1.15 -3.38
C PRO A 116 -8.39 -2.49 -3.95
N TRP A 117 -9.20 -3.04 -4.85
CA TRP A 117 -8.90 -4.26 -5.58
C TRP A 117 -9.00 -4.02 -7.07
N VAL A 118 -8.32 -4.88 -7.84
CA VAL A 118 -8.23 -4.83 -9.30
C VAL A 118 -8.64 -6.17 -9.86
N VAL A 119 -9.49 -6.18 -10.88
CA VAL A 119 -9.90 -7.40 -11.59
C VAL A 119 -9.44 -7.33 -13.04
N ALA A 120 -8.82 -8.41 -13.51
CA ALA A 120 -8.47 -8.57 -14.92
C ALA A 120 -9.71 -8.79 -15.78
N GLU A 121 -9.90 -7.95 -16.78
CA GLU A 121 -11.03 -7.97 -17.72
C GLU A 121 -10.61 -8.45 -19.12
N GLY A 122 -9.34 -8.28 -19.47
CA GLY A 122 -8.84 -8.62 -20.79
C GLY A 122 -7.32 -8.51 -20.88
N PRO A 123 -6.74 -8.84 -22.06
CA PRO A 123 -5.32 -8.75 -22.28
C PRO A 123 -4.86 -7.29 -22.38
N GLY A 124 -3.82 -6.93 -21.64
CA GLY A 124 -3.18 -5.62 -21.73
C GLY A 124 -1.93 -5.55 -20.86
N ARG A 125 -1.19 -4.44 -20.98
CA ARG A 125 0.01 -4.18 -20.16
C ARG A 125 0.29 -2.68 -20.08
N GLY A 126 0.88 -2.25 -18.98
CA GLY A 126 1.38 -0.88 -18.81
C GLY A 126 0.88 -0.21 -17.54
N ALA A 127 1.17 1.08 -17.40
CA ALA A 127 0.65 1.92 -16.31
C ALA A 127 -0.83 2.24 -16.57
N LEU A 128 -1.70 1.29 -16.25
CA LEU A 128 -3.14 1.35 -16.55
C LEU A 128 -3.99 1.79 -15.35
N LEU A 129 -3.39 1.91 -14.18
CA LEU A 129 -4.06 2.34 -12.95
C LEU A 129 -3.54 3.71 -12.54
N GLU A 130 -4.44 4.67 -12.34
CA GLU A 130 -4.14 5.98 -11.76
C GLU A 130 -4.62 6.04 -10.32
N LEU A 131 -3.76 6.57 -9.45
CA LEU A 131 -4.02 6.77 -8.04
C LEU A 131 -3.96 8.26 -7.72
N ALA A 132 -4.92 8.74 -6.92
CA ALA A 132 -4.92 10.10 -6.40
C ALA A 132 -5.33 10.10 -4.93
N LEU A 133 -4.48 10.69 -4.09
CA LEU A 133 -4.70 10.91 -2.68
C LEU A 133 -5.34 12.28 -2.49
N HIS A 134 -6.46 12.33 -1.79
CA HIS A 134 -7.19 13.57 -1.51
C HIS A 134 -7.15 13.91 -0.02
N PRO A 135 -7.39 15.18 0.35
CA PRO A 135 -7.70 15.50 1.72
C PRO A 135 -8.95 14.73 2.17
N PRO A 136 -8.97 14.22 3.42
CA PRO A 136 -10.17 13.60 3.97
C PRO A 136 -11.32 14.61 4.00
N GLU A 137 -12.57 14.13 3.91
CA GLU A 137 -13.79 14.95 3.89
C GLU A 137 -13.81 16.14 4.86
N PRO A 138 -13.50 15.98 6.17
CA PRO A 138 -13.51 17.11 7.12
C PRO A 138 -12.51 18.22 6.77
N CYS A 139 -11.49 17.94 5.96
CA CYS A 139 -10.48 18.90 5.53
C CYS A 139 -10.84 19.59 4.19
N ARG A 140 -11.89 19.14 3.49
CA ARG A 140 -12.30 19.70 2.19
C ARG A 140 -12.98 21.04 2.38
N ARG A 141 -12.33 22.12 1.95
CA ARG A 141 -12.93 23.46 1.95
C ARG A 141 -13.93 23.58 0.79
N VAL A 142 -15.20 23.88 1.11
CA VAL A 142 -16.39 23.91 0.22
C VAL A 142 -16.23 24.76 -1.06
N ARG A 143 -15.23 25.63 -1.17
CA ARG A 143 -15.07 26.59 -2.28
C ARG A 143 -13.86 26.38 -3.20
N GLN A 144 -13.03 25.35 -2.99
CA GLN A 144 -11.87 25.07 -3.85
C GLN A 144 -11.99 23.72 -4.54
N ARG A 145 -11.50 23.64 -5.79
CA ARG A 145 -11.28 22.35 -6.47
C ARG A 145 -10.43 21.49 -5.54
N VAL A 146 -10.91 20.29 -5.21
CA VAL A 146 -10.16 19.32 -4.41
C VAL A 146 -9.02 18.81 -5.29
N ALA A 147 -7.88 19.46 -5.21
CA ALA A 147 -6.65 18.99 -5.84
C ALA A 147 -6.15 17.77 -5.07
N ALA A 148 -5.65 16.78 -5.79
CA ALA A 148 -4.97 15.66 -5.18
C ALA A 148 -3.73 16.17 -4.42
N LEU A 149 -3.53 15.67 -3.21
CA LEU A 149 -2.33 15.88 -2.41
C LEU A 149 -1.11 15.23 -3.05
N ALA A 150 -1.33 14.03 -3.62
CA ALA A 150 -0.32 13.29 -4.35
C ALA A 150 -1.01 12.39 -5.38
N THR A 151 -0.30 12.09 -6.45
CA THR A 151 -0.76 11.17 -7.50
C THR A 151 0.28 10.08 -7.72
N GLY A 152 -0.14 8.99 -8.34
CA GLY A 152 0.73 7.91 -8.75
C GLY A 152 0.09 7.05 -9.82
N SER A 153 0.85 6.10 -10.33
CA SER A 153 0.34 5.06 -11.23
C SER A 153 0.80 3.68 -10.79
N ALA A 154 0.03 2.66 -11.15
CA ALA A 154 0.42 1.27 -10.98
C ALA A 154 0.38 0.54 -12.32
N TRP A 155 1.33 -0.39 -12.48
CA TRP A 155 1.49 -1.21 -13.67
C TRP A 155 0.67 -2.49 -13.55
N LEU A 156 0.10 -2.90 -14.68
CA LEU A 156 -0.58 -4.18 -14.92
C LEU A 156 0.14 -4.97 -16.02
#